data_AF-V4NGP4-F1
#
_entry.id   AF-V4NGP4-F1
#
_cell.length_a   1.000
_cell.length_b   1.000
_cell.length_c   1.000
_cell.angle_alpha   90.00
_cell.angle_beta   90.00
_cell.angle_gamma   90.00
#
_symmetry.space_group_name_H-M   'P 1'
#
loop_
_entity.id
_entity.type
_entity.pdbx_description
1 polymer ?
#
loop_
_entity_poly.entity_id
_entity_poly.type
_entity_poly.pdbx_seq_one_letter_code
_entity_poly.pdbx_strand_id
1 'polypeptide(L)'
;MSSVQSFKGFRRKISLAIGVAAVALFAVNAANADSSNLTAANALTEMSPGWNLGNTLEAIGAGSQPFSVSQETAWGNPAATQALMHSVKAAGFKSIRIPVSWKQYADSSDTINAAWLARVKDVVDYARAADLYVMINVHWDGGWLQPTYAAEAVADARLTKFWTQIGTTFKDYDDHLLFAGTNEVMVTGDYGTPKRENCEVQHGFNQTFVDAVRATGGNNTTRWLVIQGFNTNIDHTLLCNSTLPNDTATGRLMMEVHYYDPYNFTMIPAARSGNGDRSRQVLPIPRPGPTRPIPTPSSRR
;
A
#
# COMPACT_ATOMS: atom_id res chain seq x y z
N MET A 1 -38.98 36.62 -81.42
CA MET A 1 -39.94 35.97 -80.50
C MET A 1 -39.11 35.24 -79.46
N SER A 2 -39.03 35.52 -78.17
CA SER A 2 -39.58 36.51 -77.23
C SER A 2 -38.39 36.87 -76.32
N SER A 3 -38.19 38.12 -75.86
CA SER A 3 -38.86 38.74 -74.70
C SER A 3 -38.79 37.83 -73.44
N VAL A 4 -38.47 38.27 -72.23
CA VAL A 4 -38.29 39.60 -71.63
C VAL A 4 -37.96 39.34 -70.13
N GLN A 5 -37.15 40.22 -69.51
CA GLN A 5 -37.21 40.62 -68.08
C GLN A 5 -36.99 39.58 -66.96
N SER A 6 -36.58 39.91 -65.72
CA SER A 6 -36.14 41.16 -65.08
C SER A 6 -35.71 40.83 -63.63
N PHE A 7 -34.56 41.40 -63.26
CA PHE A 7 -34.19 42.03 -61.98
C PHE A 7 -34.59 41.51 -60.58
N LYS A 8 -33.53 41.61 -59.74
CA LYS A 8 -33.41 42.34 -58.44
C LYS A 8 -33.62 41.54 -57.14
N GLY A 9 -32.57 41.64 -56.31
CA GLY A 9 -32.62 41.46 -54.85
C GLY A 9 -31.30 40.96 -54.29
N PHE A 10 -30.20 41.71 -54.41
CA PHE A 10 -29.71 42.65 -53.40
C PHE A 10 -29.46 42.03 -52.01
N ARG A 11 -28.17 41.85 -51.69
CA ARG A 11 -27.43 42.30 -50.47
C ARG A 11 -26.40 41.23 -50.09
N ARG A 12 -25.10 41.55 -50.30
CA ARG A 12 -24.14 42.00 -49.26
C ARG A 12 -23.73 40.81 -48.37
N LYS A 13 -22.47 40.50 -48.11
CA LYS A 13 -21.24 41.32 -48.06
C LYS A 13 -20.11 40.40 -47.54
N ILE A 14 -18.86 40.83 -47.71
CA ILE A 14 -17.64 40.45 -46.96
C ILE A 14 -17.01 39.13 -47.45
N SER A 15 -16.00 39.13 -48.32
CA SER A 15 -14.62 39.63 -48.17
C SER A 15 -13.78 38.89 -47.13
N LEU A 16 -12.79 38.15 -47.67
CA LEU A 16 -11.38 38.15 -47.28
C LEU A 16 -11.04 37.80 -45.81
N ALA A 17 -10.36 36.67 -45.60
CA ALA A 17 -8.90 36.65 -45.42
C ALA A 17 -8.44 35.34 -44.77
N ILE A 18 -7.27 34.92 -45.22
CA ILE A 18 -6.45 33.80 -44.75
C ILE A 18 -6.21 33.91 -43.25
N GLY A 19 -6.52 32.83 -42.51
CA GLY A 19 -6.20 32.69 -41.10
C GLY A 19 -5.53 31.34 -40.86
N VAL A 20 -4.23 31.39 -40.56
CA VAL A 20 -3.43 30.26 -40.07
C VAL A 20 -4.11 29.68 -38.84
N ALA A 21 -4.63 28.45 -38.94
CA ALA A 21 -5.11 27.73 -37.78
C ALA A 21 -3.91 27.16 -37.02
N ALA A 22 -3.41 27.94 -36.06
CA ALA A 22 -2.55 27.43 -34.99
C ALA A 22 -3.34 26.37 -34.22
N VAL A 23 -2.98 25.09 -34.39
CA VAL A 23 -3.41 24.04 -33.48
C VAL A 23 -2.63 24.26 -32.19
N ALA A 24 -3.28 24.89 -31.21
CA ALA A 24 -2.80 24.90 -29.85
C ALA A 24 -2.82 23.44 -29.35
N LEU A 25 -1.66 22.76 -29.37
CA LEU A 25 -1.45 21.62 -28.50
C LEU A 25 -1.58 22.14 -27.06
N PHE A 26 -2.70 21.85 -26.42
CA PHE A 26 -2.75 21.84 -24.96
C PHE A 26 -1.89 20.66 -24.51
N ALA A 27 -0.58 20.89 -24.41
CA ALA A 27 0.24 20.12 -23.49
C ALA A 27 -0.34 20.40 -22.10
N VAL A 28 -1.09 19.44 -21.57
CA VAL A 28 -1.32 19.37 -20.14
C VAL A 28 0.06 19.11 -19.55
N ASN A 29 0.79 20.18 -19.26
CA ASN A 29 1.81 20.12 -18.23
C ASN A 29 1.05 19.77 -16.97
N ALA A 30 0.97 18.47 -16.65
CA ALA A 30 0.87 18.06 -15.27
C ALA A 30 2.06 18.74 -14.60
N ALA A 31 1.77 19.85 -13.93
CA ALA A 31 2.75 20.48 -13.08
C ALA A 31 3.22 19.36 -12.15
N ASN A 32 4.50 18.99 -12.27
CA ASN A 32 5.20 18.32 -11.20
C ASN A 32 5.03 19.23 -10.00
N ALA A 33 4.01 18.97 -9.19
CA ALA A 33 3.90 19.55 -7.87
C ALA A 33 5.22 19.18 -7.20
N ASP A 34 5.98 20.21 -6.88
CA ASP A 34 7.34 20.13 -6.41
C ASP A 34 7.38 19.28 -5.13
N SER A 35 7.56 17.97 -5.29
CA SER A 35 7.56 17.02 -4.19
C SER A 35 8.79 17.18 -3.29
N SER A 36 9.69 18.10 -3.64
CA SER A 36 10.89 18.46 -2.89
C SER A 36 10.63 19.09 -1.51
N ASN A 37 9.40 19.52 -1.21
CA ASN A 37 9.05 20.17 0.06
C ASN A 37 8.31 19.30 1.09
N LEU A 38 8.00 18.03 0.76
CA LEU A 38 7.46 17.10 1.75
C LEU A 38 8.61 16.47 2.54
N THR A 39 8.77 16.89 3.81
CA THR A 39 9.55 16.09 4.76
C THR A 39 8.83 14.76 5.00
N ALA A 40 9.56 13.70 5.36
CA ALA A 40 8.96 12.43 5.77
C ALA A 40 7.87 12.62 6.85
N ALA A 41 8.07 13.56 7.77
CA ALA A 41 7.09 13.88 8.83
C ALA A 41 5.79 14.50 8.28
N ASN A 42 5.88 15.40 7.30
CA ASN A 42 4.69 15.98 6.67
C ASN A 42 3.94 14.93 5.85
N ALA A 43 4.67 14.12 5.07
CA ALA A 43 4.08 13.02 4.30
C ALA A 43 3.34 12.02 5.21
N LEU A 44 3.93 11.63 6.36
CA LEU A 44 3.27 10.76 7.34
C LEU A 44 1.98 11.38 7.91
N THR A 45 1.96 12.70 8.13
CA THR A 45 0.77 13.40 8.63
C THR A 45 -0.36 13.41 7.59
N GLU A 46 -0.02 13.51 6.30
CA GLU A 46 -0.98 13.42 5.20
C GLU A 46 -1.56 12.00 5.06
N MET A 47 -0.77 10.96 5.34
CA MET A 47 -1.18 9.56 5.21
C MET A 47 -2.05 9.05 6.38
N SER A 48 -2.02 9.71 7.54
CA SER A 48 -2.71 9.22 8.74
C SER A 48 -4.17 9.68 8.85
N PRO A 49 -5.13 8.78 9.20
CA PRO A 49 -4.93 7.37 9.57
C PRO A 49 -4.94 6.41 8.37
N GLY A 50 -4.33 5.24 8.55
CA GLY A 50 -4.26 4.18 7.55
C GLY A 50 -5.03 2.90 7.93
N TRP A 51 -5.39 2.10 6.92
CA TRP A 51 -6.06 0.81 7.06
C TRP A 51 -5.29 -0.31 6.34
N ASN A 52 -5.31 -1.54 6.86
CA ASN A 52 -4.69 -2.69 6.20
C ASN A 52 -5.73 -3.54 5.45
N LEU A 53 -5.51 -3.80 4.16
CA LEU A 53 -6.23 -4.82 3.39
C LEU A 53 -5.70 -6.22 3.73
N GLY A 54 -5.82 -6.60 5.01
CA GLY A 54 -5.29 -7.86 5.51
C GLY A 54 -6.05 -9.08 4.99
N ASN A 55 -5.38 -10.22 5.02
CA ASN A 55 -5.83 -11.54 4.58
C ASN A 55 -6.45 -11.54 3.18
N THR A 56 -5.87 -10.77 2.26
CA THR A 56 -6.34 -10.61 0.89
C THR A 56 -5.21 -10.96 -0.08
N LEU A 57 -4.37 -10.02 -0.52
CA LEU A 57 -3.34 -10.32 -1.54
C LEU A 57 -2.13 -11.08 -0.98
N GLU A 58 -1.98 -11.15 0.34
CA GLU A 58 -1.02 -12.01 1.02
C GLU A 58 -1.55 -13.41 1.33
N ALA A 59 -2.83 -13.68 1.07
CA ALA A 59 -3.42 -14.98 1.37
C ALA A 59 -2.69 -16.10 0.61
N ILE A 60 -2.35 -17.16 1.33
CA ILE A 60 -1.61 -18.31 0.78
C ILE A 60 -2.61 -19.33 0.21
N GLY A 61 -2.55 -19.53 -1.09
CA GLY A 61 -3.39 -20.50 -1.79
C GLY A 61 -3.03 -21.95 -1.49
N ALA A 62 -4.02 -22.83 -1.60
CA ALA A 62 -3.81 -24.27 -1.53
C ALA A 62 -3.59 -24.84 -2.94
N GLY A 63 -2.55 -25.65 -3.12
CA GLY A 63 -2.27 -26.33 -4.39
C GLY A 63 -0.83 -26.12 -4.89
N SER A 64 -0.60 -26.50 -6.15
CA SER A 64 0.73 -26.46 -6.77
C SER A 64 1.05 -25.05 -7.27
N GLN A 65 2.14 -24.49 -6.76
CA GLN A 65 2.74 -23.23 -7.19
C GLN A 65 3.67 -23.45 -8.41
N PRO A 66 3.90 -22.42 -9.26
CA PRO A 66 3.35 -21.07 -9.16
C PRO A 66 1.88 -21.00 -9.60
N PHE A 67 1.08 -20.21 -8.89
CA PHE A 67 -0.29 -19.92 -9.28
C PHE A 67 -0.31 -18.94 -10.46
N SER A 68 -1.24 -19.16 -11.39
CA SER A 68 -1.54 -18.25 -12.51
C SER A 68 -2.88 -17.52 -12.34
N VAL A 69 -3.60 -17.79 -11.25
CA VAL A 69 -4.89 -17.20 -10.89
C VAL A 69 -4.80 -16.70 -9.46
N SER A 70 -5.36 -15.51 -9.18
CA SER A 70 -5.39 -14.91 -7.85
C SER A 70 -5.95 -15.88 -6.81
N GLN A 71 -5.23 -16.02 -5.71
CA GLN A 71 -5.62 -16.77 -4.52
C GLN A 71 -6.09 -15.83 -3.39
N GLU A 72 -6.45 -14.57 -3.71
CA GLU A 72 -6.74 -13.55 -2.69
C GLU A 72 -7.94 -13.87 -1.78
N THR A 73 -8.76 -14.84 -2.17
CA THR A 73 -9.91 -15.32 -1.38
C THR A 73 -9.58 -16.57 -0.55
N ALA A 74 -8.33 -17.06 -0.56
CA ALA A 74 -7.95 -18.32 0.08
C ALA A 74 -8.12 -18.30 1.61
N TRP A 75 -8.11 -17.12 2.24
CA TRP A 75 -8.34 -16.94 3.68
C TRP A 75 -9.74 -16.40 4.02
N GLY A 76 -10.69 -16.50 3.08
CA GLY A 76 -12.11 -16.27 3.33
C GLY A 76 -12.61 -14.85 3.06
N ASN A 77 -11.73 -13.89 2.78
CA ASN A 77 -12.14 -12.57 2.32
C ASN A 77 -12.66 -12.63 0.86
N PRO A 78 -13.61 -11.75 0.47
CA PRO A 78 -13.96 -11.56 -0.92
C PRO A 78 -12.81 -10.87 -1.67
N ALA A 79 -12.84 -10.94 -2.99
CA ALA A 79 -11.90 -10.21 -3.83
C ALA A 79 -11.98 -8.69 -3.59
N ALA A 80 -10.84 -8.01 -3.64
CA ALA A 80 -10.78 -6.57 -3.45
C ALA A 80 -11.50 -5.82 -4.59
N THR A 81 -12.25 -4.76 -4.25
CA THR A 81 -13.06 -3.99 -5.21
C THR A 81 -12.89 -2.48 -5.04
N GLN A 82 -13.20 -1.72 -6.09
CA GLN A 82 -13.30 -0.25 -6.00
C GLN A 82 -14.27 0.23 -4.92
N ALA A 83 -15.41 -0.46 -4.76
CA ALA A 83 -16.41 -0.13 -3.74
C ALA A 83 -15.87 -0.26 -2.30
N LEU A 84 -15.01 -1.27 -2.06
CA LEU A 84 -14.29 -1.38 -0.77
C LEU A 84 -13.39 -0.17 -0.54
N MET A 85 -12.61 0.25 -1.53
CA MET A 85 -11.69 1.39 -1.39
C MET A 85 -12.43 2.71 -1.13
N HIS A 86 -13.56 2.93 -1.80
CA HIS A 86 -14.42 4.08 -1.50
C HIS A 86 -15.00 4.02 -0.09
N SER A 87 -15.36 2.84 0.40
CA SER A 87 -15.86 2.68 1.77
C SER A 87 -14.77 2.97 2.81
N VAL A 88 -13.54 2.53 2.56
CA VAL A 88 -12.36 2.86 3.39
C VAL A 88 -12.12 4.37 3.43
N LYS A 89 -12.13 5.05 2.27
CA LYS A 89 -12.00 6.51 2.21
C LYS A 89 -13.16 7.21 2.94
N ALA A 90 -14.40 6.77 2.72
CA ALA A 90 -15.58 7.35 3.35
C ALA A 90 -15.59 7.17 4.88
N ALA A 91 -14.94 6.13 5.40
CA ALA A 91 -14.74 5.93 6.83
C ALA A 91 -13.68 6.88 7.45
N GLY A 92 -13.00 7.69 6.64
CA GLY A 92 -12.05 8.71 7.09
C GLY A 92 -10.56 8.29 7.02
N PHE A 93 -10.26 7.11 6.48
CA PHE A 93 -8.88 6.70 6.22
C PHE A 93 -8.31 7.48 5.04
N LYS A 94 -7.02 7.81 5.13
CA LYS A 94 -6.27 8.53 4.10
C LYS A 94 -5.26 7.64 3.38
N SER A 95 -4.89 6.51 3.99
CA SER A 95 -3.97 5.54 3.40
C SER A 95 -4.47 4.11 3.56
N ILE A 96 -3.96 3.24 2.69
CA ILE A 96 -4.17 1.80 2.74
C ILE A 96 -2.84 1.06 2.55
N ARG A 97 -2.58 0.10 3.43
CA ARG A 97 -1.51 -0.88 3.27
C ARG A 97 -2.11 -2.13 2.64
N ILE A 98 -1.53 -2.59 1.55
CA ILE A 98 -1.92 -3.79 0.81
C ILE A 98 -0.78 -4.79 0.96
N PRO A 99 -0.87 -5.72 1.92
CA PRO A 99 0.10 -6.80 2.05
C PRO A 99 0.02 -7.73 0.82
N VAL A 100 1.16 -8.09 0.23
CA VAL A 100 1.18 -8.92 -0.99
C VAL A 100 2.14 -10.09 -0.87
N SER A 101 1.68 -11.29 -1.21
CA SER A 101 2.52 -12.46 -1.41
C SER A 101 2.95 -12.56 -2.88
N TRP A 102 4.22 -12.87 -3.15
CA TRP A 102 4.78 -12.83 -4.51
C TRP A 102 5.32 -14.17 -4.97
N LYS A 103 6.01 -14.90 -4.09
CA LYS A 103 6.73 -16.12 -4.44
C LYS A 103 5.81 -17.25 -4.89
N GLN A 104 4.61 -17.34 -4.33
CA GLN A 104 3.61 -18.32 -4.78
C GLN A 104 3.11 -18.08 -6.21
N TYR A 105 3.39 -16.91 -6.79
CA TYR A 105 3.09 -16.55 -8.18
C TYR A 105 4.35 -16.41 -9.05
N ALA A 106 5.53 -16.75 -8.53
CA ALA A 106 6.79 -16.61 -9.25
C ALA A 106 7.40 -17.98 -9.58
N ASP A 107 7.95 -18.11 -10.80
CA ASP A 107 8.57 -19.35 -11.25
C ASP A 107 9.90 -19.67 -10.52
N SER A 108 10.60 -20.73 -10.93
CA SER A 108 11.88 -21.12 -10.35
C SER A 108 12.99 -20.08 -10.55
N SER A 109 12.84 -19.20 -11.53
CA SER A 109 13.75 -18.09 -11.82
C SER A 109 13.38 -16.80 -11.10
N ASP A 110 12.34 -16.83 -10.26
CA ASP A 110 11.74 -15.70 -9.55
C ASP A 110 11.11 -14.64 -10.50
N THR A 111 10.66 -15.06 -11.68
CA THR A 111 9.82 -14.24 -12.57
C THR A 111 8.37 -14.31 -12.10
N ILE A 112 7.78 -13.16 -11.75
CA ILE A 112 6.42 -13.05 -11.24
C ILE A 112 5.43 -13.20 -12.41
N ASN A 113 4.38 -14.00 -12.22
CA ASN A 113 3.32 -14.16 -13.19
C ASN A 113 2.69 -12.81 -13.56
N ALA A 114 2.61 -12.52 -14.86
CA ALA A 114 2.10 -11.24 -15.35
C ALA A 114 0.63 -10.98 -14.95
N ALA A 115 -0.20 -12.02 -14.85
CA ALA A 115 -1.59 -11.87 -14.39
C ALA A 115 -1.65 -11.49 -12.90
N TRP A 116 -0.68 -11.92 -12.09
CA TRP A 116 -0.59 -11.51 -10.70
C TRP A 116 -0.16 -10.05 -10.56
N LEU A 117 0.87 -9.62 -11.29
CA LEU A 117 1.27 -8.21 -11.35
C LEU A 117 0.10 -7.31 -11.78
N ALA A 118 -0.64 -7.72 -12.82
CA ALA A 118 -1.82 -7.01 -13.27
C ALA A 118 -2.90 -6.94 -12.19
N ARG A 119 -3.15 -8.04 -11.46
CA ARG A 119 -4.14 -8.04 -10.37
C ARG A 119 -3.74 -7.12 -9.23
N VAL A 120 -2.49 -7.15 -8.78
CA VAL A 120 -2.00 -6.24 -7.73
C VAL A 120 -2.14 -4.79 -8.21
N LYS A 121 -1.80 -4.53 -9.48
CA LYS A 121 -1.97 -3.21 -10.11
C LYS A 121 -3.43 -2.75 -10.09
N ASP A 122 -4.39 -3.61 -10.41
CA ASP A 122 -5.82 -3.26 -10.34
C ASP A 122 -6.22 -2.81 -8.93
N VAL A 123 -5.78 -3.53 -7.89
CA VAL A 123 -6.12 -3.20 -6.50
C VAL A 123 -5.46 -1.90 -6.03
N VAL A 124 -4.21 -1.65 -6.46
CA VAL A 124 -3.52 -0.36 -6.24
C VAL A 124 -4.27 0.76 -6.95
N ASP A 125 -4.71 0.54 -8.19
CA ASP A 125 -5.48 1.52 -8.97
C ASP A 125 -6.83 1.82 -8.31
N TYR A 126 -7.49 0.82 -7.73
CA TYR A 126 -8.73 1.04 -6.98
C TYR A 126 -8.52 1.98 -5.80
N ALA A 127 -7.45 1.76 -5.04
CA ALA A 127 -7.13 2.58 -3.88
C ALA A 127 -6.76 4.02 -4.28
N ARG A 128 -5.95 4.19 -5.33
CA ARG A 128 -5.60 5.52 -5.85
C ARG A 128 -6.81 6.26 -6.43
N ALA A 129 -7.69 5.57 -7.14
CA ALA A 129 -8.94 6.16 -7.65
C ALA A 129 -9.91 6.57 -6.53
N ALA A 130 -9.74 6.00 -5.32
CA ALA A 130 -10.45 6.42 -4.11
C ALA A 130 -9.71 7.54 -3.33
N ASP A 131 -8.66 8.14 -3.90
CA ASP A 131 -7.86 9.21 -3.28
C ASP A 131 -7.18 8.74 -1.98
N LEU A 132 -6.67 7.51 -1.95
CA LEU A 132 -5.88 6.97 -0.84
C LEU A 132 -4.40 6.93 -1.23
N TYR A 133 -3.52 7.24 -0.27
CA TYR A 133 -2.13 6.78 -0.33
C TYR A 133 -2.11 5.26 -0.21
N VAL A 134 -1.22 4.61 -0.95
CA VAL A 134 -1.15 3.15 -1.07
C VAL A 134 0.25 2.70 -0.71
N MET A 135 0.37 1.69 0.15
CA MET A 135 1.63 1.02 0.43
C MET A 135 1.52 -0.45 0.07
N ILE A 136 2.37 -0.94 -0.83
CA ILE A 136 2.52 -2.37 -1.13
C ILE A 136 3.84 -2.89 -0.56
N ASN A 137 3.89 -4.16 -0.21
CA ASN A 137 5.11 -4.77 0.32
C ASN A 137 5.39 -6.16 -0.25
N VAL A 138 6.56 -6.72 0.08
CA VAL A 138 6.78 -8.16 0.07
C VAL A 138 6.38 -8.70 1.45
N HIS A 139 5.19 -9.29 1.53
CA HIS A 139 4.72 -9.93 2.76
C HIS A 139 5.34 -11.32 2.94
N TRP A 140 4.90 -12.07 3.96
CA TRP A 140 5.36 -13.43 4.19
C TRP A 140 4.69 -14.45 3.25
N ASP A 141 5.50 -15.27 2.59
CA ASP A 141 5.05 -16.26 1.62
C ASP A 141 5.93 -17.52 1.61
N GLY A 142 5.87 -18.28 2.70
CA GLY A 142 6.50 -19.60 2.81
C GLY A 142 7.92 -19.57 3.39
N GLY A 143 8.31 -18.48 4.06
CA GLY A 143 9.50 -18.45 4.90
C GLY A 143 10.84 -18.45 4.16
N TRP A 144 10.88 -18.15 2.86
CA TRP A 144 12.13 -18.13 2.09
C TRP A 144 13.08 -16.99 2.49
N LEU A 145 12.54 -15.91 3.08
CA LEU A 145 13.30 -14.75 3.54
C LEU A 145 13.81 -15.01 4.96
N GLN A 146 14.94 -15.70 5.07
CA GLN A 146 15.57 -16.05 6.36
C GLN A 146 16.76 -15.12 6.64
N PRO A 147 16.79 -14.42 7.79
CA PRO A 147 17.85 -13.48 8.12
C PRO A 147 19.06 -14.21 8.73
N THR A 148 19.69 -15.08 7.95
CA THR A 148 20.92 -15.82 8.33
C THR A 148 21.95 -15.70 7.22
N TYR A 149 23.24 -15.70 7.55
CA TYR A 149 24.32 -15.62 6.56
C TYR A 149 24.23 -16.75 5.52
N ALA A 150 23.74 -17.92 5.93
CA ALA A 150 23.57 -19.06 5.04
C ALA A 150 22.48 -18.84 3.97
N ALA A 151 21.46 -18.04 4.26
CA ALA A 151 20.34 -17.79 3.36
C ALA A 151 20.41 -16.41 2.66
N GLU A 152 21.21 -15.49 3.19
CA GLU A 152 21.31 -14.09 2.76
C GLU A 152 21.45 -13.95 1.24
N ALA A 153 22.48 -14.55 0.63
CA ALA A 153 22.73 -14.40 -0.80
C ALA A 153 21.56 -14.86 -1.70
N VAL A 154 20.85 -15.92 -1.31
CA VAL A 154 19.68 -16.41 -2.07
C VAL A 154 18.48 -15.49 -1.86
N ALA A 155 18.29 -15.00 -0.64
CA ALA A 155 17.22 -14.07 -0.31
C ALA A 155 17.40 -12.71 -1.00
N ASP A 156 18.62 -12.16 -1.01
CA ASP A 156 18.95 -10.90 -1.69
C ASP A 156 18.75 -10.98 -3.20
N ALA A 157 19.19 -12.08 -3.82
CA ALA A 157 18.98 -12.30 -5.24
C ALA A 157 17.48 -12.32 -5.60
N ARG A 158 16.65 -12.90 -4.72
CA ARG A 158 15.19 -12.93 -4.91
C ARG A 158 14.55 -11.57 -4.66
N LEU A 159 14.90 -10.88 -3.57
CA LEU A 159 14.43 -9.53 -3.28
C LEU A 159 14.76 -8.58 -4.43
N THR A 160 15.98 -8.64 -4.96
CA THR A 160 16.40 -7.84 -6.12
C THR A 160 15.49 -8.08 -7.32
N LYS A 161 15.21 -9.35 -7.66
CA LYS A 161 14.34 -9.70 -8.79
C LYS A 161 12.90 -9.27 -8.57
N PHE A 162 12.36 -9.47 -7.37
CA PHE A 162 11.00 -9.04 -7.04
C PHE A 162 10.88 -7.52 -7.13
N TRP A 163 11.75 -6.78 -6.44
CA TRP A 163 11.69 -5.31 -6.44
C TRP A 163 12.02 -4.68 -7.79
N THR A 164 12.84 -5.32 -8.63
CA THR A 164 13.05 -4.87 -10.02
C THR A 164 11.75 -4.98 -10.83
N GLN A 165 11.04 -6.12 -10.74
CA GLN A 165 9.79 -6.35 -11.48
C GLN A 165 8.65 -5.47 -10.93
N ILE A 166 8.50 -5.37 -9.61
CA ILE A 166 7.51 -4.54 -8.93
C ILE A 166 7.79 -3.06 -9.26
N GLY A 167 9.02 -2.60 -9.04
CA GLY A 167 9.43 -1.22 -9.36
C GLY A 167 9.17 -0.88 -10.82
N THR A 168 9.50 -1.78 -11.76
CA THR A 168 9.23 -1.56 -13.19
C THR A 168 7.72 -1.47 -13.49
N THR A 169 6.90 -2.33 -12.88
CA THR A 169 5.45 -2.36 -13.09
C THR A 169 4.76 -1.07 -12.64
N PHE A 170 5.25 -0.48 -11.55
CA PHE A 170 4.68 0.71 -10.92
C PHE A 170 5.50 1.98 -11.17
N LYS A 171 6.43 1.94 -12.13
CA LYS A 171 7.44 2.99 -12.37
C LYS A 171 6.87 4.39 -12.55
N ASP A 172 5.71 4.50 -13.19
CA ASP A 172 5.09 5.77 -13.56
C ASP A 172 4.05 6.26 -12.54
N TYR A 173 3.85 5.54 -11.43
CA TYR A 173 2.96 5.97 -10.36
C TYR A 173 3.57 7.14 -9.59
N ASP A 174 2.75 8.08 -9.15
CA ASP A 174 3.19 9.24 -8.35
C ASP A 174 3.51 8.87 -6.89
N ASP A 175 3.78 9.90 -6.08
CA ASP A 175 4.15 9.77 -4.66
C ASP A 175 3.02 9.25 -3.75
N HIS A 176 1.80 9.02 -4.27
CA HIS A 176 0.73 8.35 -3.52
C HIS A 176 0.98 6.85 -3.39
N LEU A 177 1.88 6.25 -4.18
CA LEU A 177 2.26 4.84 -4.03
C LEU A 177 3.63 4.73 -3.36
N LEU A 178 3.67 4.00 -2.25
CA LEU A 178 4.85 3.69 -1.44
C LEU A 178 5.20 2.21 -1.56
N PHE A 179 6.48 1.90 -1.40
CA PHE A 179 6.97 0.53 -1.32
C PHE A 179 7.53 0.27 0.07
N ALA A 180 7.05 -0.79 0.73
CA ALA A 180 7.62 -1.32 1.95
C ALA A 180 8.43 -2.58 1.62
N GLY A 181 9.73 -2.61 1.93
CA GLY A 181 10.64 -3.64 1.41
C GLY A 181 10.25 -5.07 1.76
N THR A 182 9.77 -5.28 2.99
CA THR A 182 9.42 -6.57 3.58
C THR A 182 8.23 -6.43 4.56
N ASN A 183 7.94 -7.45 5.38
CA ASN A 183 6.97 -7.39 6.48
C ASN A 183 7.63 -7.66 7.83
N GLU A 184 7.59 -8.90 8.32
CA GLU A 184 8.04 -9.31 9.65
C GLU A 184 9.18 -10.32 9.47
N VAL A 185 10.36 -9.82 9.13
CA VAL A 185 11.52 -10.70 8.90
C VAL A 185 12.06 -11.19 10.23
N MET A 186 12.05 -12.51 10.39
CA MET A 186 12.62 -13.24 11.52
C MET A 186 13.06 -14.63 11.09
N VAL A 187 13.87 -15.30 11.93
CA VAL A 187 14.14 -16.72 11.74
C VAL A 187 12.83 -17.48 11.97
N THR A 188 12.42 -18.32 11.02
CA THR A 188 11.12 -18.98 11.09
C THR A 188 10.97 -19.78 12.39
N GLY A 189 9.91 -19.49 13.14
CA GLY A 189 9.62 -20.15 14.42
C GLY A 189 10.41 -19.64 15.63
N ASP A 190 11.31 -18.66 15.45
CA ASP A 190 12.06 -18.04 16.52
C ASP A 190 11.58 -16.59 16.74
N TYR A 191 10.75 -16.41 17.77
CA TYR A 191 10.25 -15.11 18.21
C TYR A 191 11.12 -14.50 19.33
N GLY A 192 12.27 -15.10 19.62
CA GLY A 192 13.18 -14.64 20.65
C GLY A 192 13.98 -13.39 20.24
N THR A 193 14.90 -13.02 21.11
CA THR A 193 15.83 -11.90 20.89
C THR A 193 16.71 -12.17 19.66
N PRO A 194 16.81 -11.23 18.70
CA PRO A 194 17.65 -11.41 17.52
C PRO A 194 19.13 -11.59 17.88
N LYS A 195 19.81 -12.45 17.12
CA LYS A 195 21.27 -12.53 17.14
C LYS A 195 21.85 -11.41 16.28
N ARG A 196 23.13 -11.10 16.49
CA ARG A 196 23.89 -10.14 15.67
C ARG A 196 23.76 -10.43 14.17
N GLU A 197 23.91 -11.70 13.78
CA GLU A 197 23.71 -12.16 12.41
C GLU A 197 22.34 -11.75 11.85
N ASN A 198 21.27 -11.93 12.62
CA ASN A 198 19.92 -11.61 12.17
C ASN A 198 19.75 -10.12 11.90
N CYS A 199 20.33 -9.27 12.75
CA CYS A 199 20.34 -7.83 12.56
C CYS A 199 21.15 -7.41 11.33
N GLU A 200 22.35 -7.96 11.15
CA GLU A 200 23.22 -7.62 10.01
C GLU A 200 22.58 -8.00 8.67
N VAL A 201 22.02 -9.20 8.58
CA VAL A 201 21.34 -9.67 7.37
C VAL A 201 20.06 -8.86 7.10
N GLN A 202 19.31 -8.47 8.14
CA GLN A 202 18.14 -7.59 7.97
C GLN A 202 18.54 -6.20 7.42
N HIS A 203 19.67 -5.64 7.86
CA HIS A 203 20.19 -4.41 7.27
C HIS A 203 20.57 -4.60 5.80
N GLY A 204 21.16 -5.75 5.45
CA GLY A 204 21.45 -6.16 4.07
C GLY A 204 20.18 -6.18 3.20
N PHE A 205 19.13 -6.88 3.65
CA PHE A 205 17.84 -6.94 2.94
C PHE A 205 17.24 -5.56 2.70
N ASN A 206 17.31 -4.67 3.69
CA ASN A 206 16.83 -3.30 3.56
C ASN A 206 17.64 -2.49 2.52
N GLN A 207 18.96 -2.65 2.46
CA GLN A 207 19.79 -2.01 1.42
C GLN A 207 19.49 -2.59 0.03
N THR A 208 19.42 -3.91 -0.11
CA THR A 208 19.06 -4.61 -1.35
C THR A 208 17.73 -4.10 -1.92
N PHE A 209 16.74 -3.92 -1.06
CA PHE A 209 15.44 -3.34 -1.45
C PHE A 209 15.58 -1.93 -2.02
N VAL A 210 16.26 -1.02 -1.30
CA VAL A 210 16.45 0.37 -1.74
C VAL A 210 17.18 0.41 -3.08
N ASP A 211 18.29 -0.30 -3.20
CA ASP A 211 19.10 -0.33 -4.42
C ASP A 211 18.30 -0.85 -5.62
N ALA A 212 17.58 -1.97 -5.44
CA ALA A 212 16.76 -2.57 -6.49
C ALA A 212 15.66 -1.63 -6.97
N VAL A 213 14.96 -0.93 -6.07
CA VAL A 213 13.92 0.03 -6.46
C VAL A 213 14.51 1.23 -7.17
N ARG A 214 15.56 1.87 -6.61
CA ARG A 214 16.17 3.06 -7.20
C ARG A 214 16.73 2.78 -8.60
N ALA A 215 17.29 1.60 -8.82
CA ALA A 215 17.80 1.16 -10.13
C ALA A 215 16.74 1.11 -11.24
N THR A 216 15.45 1.00 -10.91
CA THR A 216 14.38 0.99 -11.94
C THR A 216 14.10 2.36 -12.57
N GLY A 217 14.57 3.45 -11.94
CA GLY A 217 14.44 4.82 -12.46
C GLY A 217 13.00 5.35 -12.49
N GLY A 218 12.74 6.41 -13.27
CA GLY A 218 11.41 7.05 -13.34
C GLY A 218 11.02 7.65 -11.99
N ASN A 219 9.74 7.57 -11.60
CA ASN A 219 9.30 8.10 -10.31
C ASN A 219 9.87 7.32 -9.12
N ASN A 220 10.40 6.11 -9.35
CA ASN A 220 11.04 5.33 -8.30
C ASN A 220 12.38 5.92 -7.83
N THR A 221 12.96 6.91 -8.52
CA THR A 221 14.15 7.61 -8.02
C THR A 221 13.84 8.48 -6.80
N THR A 222 12.59 8.90 -6.61
CA THR A 222 12.17 9.73 -5.47
C THR A 222 10.98 9.18 -4.69
N ARG A 223 10.41 8.04 -5.10
CA ARG A 223 9.33 7.35 -4.38
C ARG A 223 9.70 7.13 -2.91
N TRP A 224 8.73 7.32 -2.02
CA TRP A 224 8.86 6.96 -0.62
C TRP A 224 9.06 5.45 -0.45
N LEU A 225 10.12 5.08 0.27
CA LEU A 225 10.40 3.69 0.62
C LEU A 225 10.31 3.51 2.14
N VAL A 226 9.70 2.41 2.54
CA VAL A 226 9.42 2.08 3.94
C VAL A 226 10.27 0.86 4.33
N ILE A 227 11.10 1.04 5.34
CA ILE A 227 12.15 0.14 5.80
C ILE A 227 11.67 -0.56 7.07
N GLN A 228 11.84 -1.88 7.16
CA GLN A 228 11.35 -2.64 8.31
C GLN A 228 12.48 -2.86 9.32
N GLY A 229 12.17 -2.60 10.59
CA GLY A 229 12.97 -3.10 11.70
C GLY A 229 12.89 -4.63 11.81
N PHE A 230 13.80 -5.25 12.56
CA PHE A 230 13.80 -6.71 12.73
C PHE A 230 12.48 -7.19 13.35
N ASN A 231 11.82 -8.14 12.69
CA ASN A 231 10.47 -8.61 13.01
C ASN A 231 9.40 -7.49 13.14
N THR A 232 9.69 -6.28 12.64
CA THR A 232 8.94 -5.04 12.94
C THR A 232 8.63 -4.82 14.42
N ASN A 233 9.37 -5.47 15.31
CA ASN A 233 9.19 -5.34 16.75
C ASN A 233 10.01 -4.14 17.25
N ILE A 234 9.42 -3.28 18.08
CA ILE A 234 10.07 -2.04 18.53
C ILE A 234 11.35 -2.33 19.31
N ASP A 235 11.32 -3.26 20.26
CA ASP A 235 12.48 -3.61 21.08
C ASP A 235 13.57 -4.24 20.23
N HIS A 236 13.21 -5.13 19.30
CA HIS A 236 14.18 -5.73 18.38
C HIS A 236 14.77 -4.72 17.40
N THR A 237 13.98 -3.74 16.97
CA THR A 237 14.44 -2.64 16.11
C THR A 237 15.52 -1.83 16.82
N LEU A 238 15.33 -1.52 18.11
CA LEU A 238 16.30 -0.84 18.95
C LEU A 238 17.53 -1.71 19.24
N LEU A 239 17.34 -2.99 19.57
CA LEU A 239 18.42 -3.94 19.85
C LEU A 239 19.32 -4.19 18.64
N CYS A 240 18.75 -4.25 17.44
CA CYS A 240 19.51 -4.33 16.20
C CYS A 240 20.19 -3.02 15.82
N ASN A 241 19.97 -1.93 16.57
CA ASN A 241 20.42 -0.58 16.24
C ASN A 241 20.04 -0.21 14.79
N SER A 242 18.77 -0.45 14.44
CA SER A 242 18.31 -0.31 13.07
C SER A 242 18.50 1.12 12.55
N THR A 243 19.16 1.25 11.41
CA THR A 243 19.34 2.51 10.70
C THR A 243 18.65 2.47 9.35
N LEU A 244 18.35 3.65 8.80
CA LEU A 244 17.92 3.75 7.41
C LEU A 244 19.09 3.39 6.48
N PRO A 245 18.87 2.62 5.40
CA PRO A 245 19.88 2.34 4.39
C PRO A 245 20.42 3.60 3.72
N ASN A 246 21.54 3.44 3.01
CA ASN A 246 22.01 4.49 2.13
C ASN A 246 21.01 4.65 0.97
N ASP A 247 20.67 5.88 0.64
CA ASP A 247 19.74 6.19 -0.44
C ASP A 247 20.32 7.29 -1.35
N THR A 248 20.09 7.12 -2.65
CA THR A 248 20.35 8.15 -3.66
C THR A 248 19.37 9.32 -3.56
N ALA A 249 18.20 9.11 -2.96
CA ALA A 249 17.21 10.15 -2.72
C ALA A 249 17.33 10.73 -1.30
N THR A 250 17.33 12.05 -1.18
CA THR A 250 17.39 12.71 0.12
C THR A 250 16.04 12.69 0.82
N GLY A 251 15.98 12.13 2.03
CA GLY A 251 14.83 12.24 2.92
C GLY A 251 13.58 11.50 2.43
N ARG A 252 13.75 10.41 1.65
CA ARG A 252 12.65 9.61 1.07
C ARG A 252 12.47 8.22 1.70
N LEU A 253 13.04 8.02 2.88
CA LEU A 253 12.93 6.78 3.64
C LEU A 253 12.10 6.98 4.92
N MET A 254 11.33 5.96 5.28
CA MET A 254 10.57 5.86 6.54
C MET A 254 10.88 4.52 7.21
N MET A 255 10.77 4.43 8.54
CA MET A 255 10.91 3.17 9.29
C MET A 255 9.52 2.65 9.72
N GLU A 256 9.28 1.35 9.58
CA GLU A 256 8.05 0.65 9.97
C GLU A 256 8.32 -0.30 11.14
N VAL A 257 7.39 -0.25 12.10
CA VAL A 257 7.25 -1.17 13.23
C VAL A 257 5.76 -1.53 13.38
N HIS A 258 5.47 -2.69 13.94
CA HIS A 258 4.13 -3.14 14.28
C HIS A 258 3.94 -3.12 15.80
N TYR A 259 2.72 -2.88 16.24
CA TYR A 259 2.42 -2.76 17.67
C TYR A 259 1.09 -3.40 18.02
N TYR A 260 1.18 -4.57 18.66
CA TYR A 260 0.05 -5.32 19.20
C TYR A 260 0.26 -5.57 20.69
N ASP A 261 0.63 -4.53 21.44
CA ASP A 261 0.89 -4.65 22.88
C ASP A 261 -0.19 -3.97 23.75
N PRO A 262 -0.48 -4.50 24.95
CA PRO A 262 0.12 -5.72 25.52
C PRO A 262 -0.48 -6.99 24.91
N TYR A 263 0.37 -7.94 24.50
CA TYR A 263 0.01 -9.19 23.82
C TYR A 263 -1.21 -9.93 24.41
N ASN A 264 -1.31 -10.02 25.75
CA ASN A 264 -2.42 -10.72 26.42
C ASN A 264 -3.79 -10.07 26.17
N PHE A 265 -3.82 -8.75 25.97
CA PHE A 265 -5.05 -8.02 25.68
C PHE A 265 -5.41 -8.04 24.20
N THR A 266 -4.42 -7.94 23.32
CA THR A 266 -4.57 -7.69 21.89
C THR A 266 -4.61 -8.96 21.04
N MET A 267 -3.92 -10.03 21.45
CA MET A 267 -3.67 -11.21 20.61
C MET A 267 -4.16 -12.54 21.19
N ILE A 268 -4.40 -12.63 22.50
CA ILE A 268 -4.96 -13.85 23.10
C ILE A 268 -6.49 -13.83 22.95
N PRO A 269 -7.10 -14.80 22.22
CA PRO A 269 -8.54 -14.94 22.20
C PRO A 269 -9.08 -15.19 23.61
N ALA A 270 -10.19 -14.57 23.98
CA ALA A 270 -10.76 -14.65 25.35
C ALA A 270 -10.95 -16.09 25.88
N ALA A 271 -11.03 -17.10 25.01
CA ALA A 271 -11.09 -18.51 25.40
C ALA A 271 -9.76 -19.09 25.94
N ARG A 272 -8.61 -18.43 25.72
CA ARG A 272 -7.28 -18.85 26.20
C ARG A 272 -6.73 -18.01 27.36
N SER A 273 -7.46 -16.98 27.82
CA SER A 273 -7.07 -16.20 29.00
C SER A 273 -7.39 -16.90 30.34
N GLY A 274 -8.00 -18.08 30.29
CA GLY A 274 -8.42 -18.85 31.47
C GLY A 274 -7.39 -19.88 31.95
N ASN A 275 -6.31 -19.42 32.59
CA ASN A 275 -5.65 -20.09 33.72
C ASN A 275 -4.42 -19.27 34.15
N GLY A 276 -4.60 -18.25 34.99
CA GLY A 276 -3.43 -17.59 35.56
C GLY A 276 -3.68 -16.35 36.41
N ASP A 277 -4.76 -15.59 36.18
CA ASP A 277 -4.94 -14.36 36.94
C ASP A 277 -6.41 -14.14 37.34
N ARG A 278 -6.75 -14.65 38.52
CA ARG A 278 -7.91 -14.19 39.29
C ARG A 278 -7.46 -13.05 40.19
N SER A 279 -7.11 -11.90 39.64
CA SER A 279 -7.02 -10.67 40.43
C SER A 279 -7.43 -9.42 39.61
N ARG A 280 -8.71 -9.03 39.79
CA ARG A 280 -9.23 -7.64 39.83
C ARG A 280 -8.85 -6.73 38.63
N GLN A 281 -9.77 -6.26 37.79
CA GLN A 281 -10.97 -5.48 38.13
C GLN A 281 -12.03 -5.66 37.04
N VAL A 282 -13.15 -6.30 37.37
CA VAL A 282 -14.40 -6.05 36.66
C VAL A 282 -14.90 -4.71 37.18
N LEU A 283 -14.75 -3.64 36.39
CA LEU A 283 -15.52 -2.42 36.62
C LEU A 283 -17.00 -2.78 36.44
N PRO A 284 -17.86 -2.58 37.45
CA PRO A 284 -19.28 -2.85 37.28
C PRO A 284 -19.85 -1.86 36.27
N ILE A 285 -20.35 -2.38 35.14
CA ILE A 285 -21.19 -1.63 34.21
C ILE A 285 -22.40 -1.11 35.01
N PRO A 286 -22.63 0.20 35.12
CA PRO A 286 -23.83 0.72 35.75
C PRO A 286 -25.04 0.23 34.97
N ARG A 287 -25.96 -0.47 35.63
CA ARG A 287 -27.26 -0.82 35.02
C ARG A 287 -27.99 0.48 34.68
N PRO A 288 -28.65 0.59 33.52
CA PRO A 288 -29.54 1.70 33.26
C PRO A 288 -30.62 1.76 34.35
N GLY A 289 -30.72 2.89 35.03
CA GLY A 289 -31.83 3.16 35.94
C GLY A 289 -33.17 3.16 35.20
N PRO A 290 -34.30 2.96 35.90
CA PRO A 290 -35.60 2.86 35.27
C PRO A 290 -35.92 4.12 34.44
N THR A 291 -36.24 3.90 33.16
CA THR A 291 -36.66 4.93 32.21
C THR A 291 -37.90 5.64 32.74
N ARG A 292 -37.80 6.95 32.94
CA ARG A 292 -38.94 7.82 33.23
C ARG A 292 -39.89 7.84 32.01
N PRO A 293 -41.22 7.71 32.18
CA PRO A 293 -42.14 7.75 31.04
C PRO A 293 -42.13 9.12 30.36
N ILE A 294 -42.16 9.10 29.03
CA ILE A 294 -42.36 10.27 28.17
C ILE A 294 -43.80 10.79 28.36
N PRO A 295 -44.04 12.10 28.61
CA PRO A 295 -45.41 12.61 28.70
C PRO A 295 -46.08 12.59 27.32
N THR A 296 -47.24 11.96 27.22
CA THR A 296 -48.11 12.05 26.05
C THR A 296 -48.68 13.46 25.90
N PRO A 297 -48.81 14.01 24.68
CA PRO A 297 -49.46 15.30 24.46
C PRO A 297 -50.96 15.19 24.75
N SER A 298 -51.49 16.04 25.63
CA SER A 298 -52.93 16.11 25.89
C SER A 298 -53.66 16.68 24.69
N SER A 299 -54.75 16.01 24.32
CA SER A 299 -55.76 16.53 23.40
C SER A 299 -56.48 17.74 24.01
N ARG A 300 -56.66 18.77 23.19
CA ARG A 300 -57.42 20.02 23.43
C ARG A 300 -58.68 19.87 24.30
N ARG A 301 -58.88 20.81 25.22
CA ARG A 301 -59.97 21.81 25.24
C ARG A 301 -59.54 23.01 26.06
#